data_AF-A0AB36SBR8-F1
#
_entry.id   AF-A0AB36SBR8-F1
#
_cell.length_a   1.000
_cell.length_b   1.000
_cell.length_c   1.000
_cell.angle_alpha   90.00
_cell.angle_beta   90.00
_cell.angle_gamma   90.00
#
_symmetry.space_group_name_H-M   'P 1'
#
loop_
_entity.id
_entity.type
_entity.pdbx_description
1 polymer ?
#
loop_
_entity_poly.entity_id
_entity_poly.type
_entity_poly.pdbx_seq_one_letter_code
_entity_poly.pdbx_strand_id
1 'polypeptide(L)'
;MRSSKYTEHFDLANPVTKVDDIPDYEMYSQTIDSLNKRFGNRVLKGIEIGYIASEKDRIIDYLADKDYDLKLLSVHHNGQFDYLDDEVKDMDPAIVIPQYFAQLSEALVVIEADVFAHFDYGFRVFGLSVAEFKQYEAQFLPILDQVIKNKLAFELNAKSAYLYDNLALYEYVIDLYLSRGGTLFSVGSDGHYLEHFRFHFDDLFALLKAKGVTELAIYQKGKRIMVPLPV
;
A
#
# COMPACT_ATOMS: atom_id res chain seq x y z
N MET A 1 4.93 19.97 11.00
CA MET A 1 3.54 19.77 11.51
C MET A 1 3.17 18.33 11.19
N ARG A 2 2.73 17.51 12.13
CA ARG A 2 2.38 16.10 11.87
C ARG A 2 0.94 16.02 11.38
N SER A 3 0.70 15.49 10.19
CA SER A 3 -0.63 15.19 9.63
C SER A 3 -1.00 13.72 9.84
N SER A 4 -2.28 13.42 9.97
CA SER A 4 -2.82 12.05 9.97
C SER A 4 -3.53 11.80 8.66
N LYS A 5 -3.32 10.61 8.08
CA LYS A 5 -3.90 10.20 6.80
C LYS A 5 -4.85 9.04 7.09
N TYR A 6 -6.04 9.11 6.55
CA TYR A 6 -7.00 8.02 6.58
C TYR A 6 -7.16 7.55 5.14
N THR A 7 -7.16 6.24 4.92
CA THR A 7 -7.30 5.62 3.60
C THR A 7 -8.38 4.58 3.72
N GLU A 8 -9.62 4.98 3.45
CA GLU A 8 -10.75 4.05 3.45
C GLU A 8 -10.59 3.07 2.29
N HIS A 9 -10.97 1.81 2.51
CA HIS A 9 -10.91 0.76 1.50
C HIS A 9 -11.88 1.05 0.36
N PHE A 10 -11.47 0.66 -0.84
CA PHE A 10 -12.29 0.60 -2.03
C PHE A 10 -11.98 -0.68 -2.79
N ASP A 11 -12.80 -1.70 -2.55
CA ASP A 11 -12.63 -3.06 -3.06
C ASP A 11 -13.94 -3.51 -3.71
N LEU A 12 -13.86 -3.92 -4.97
CA LEU A 12 -15.02 -4.37 -5.74
C LEU A 12 -14.98 -5.88 -5.95
N ALA A 13 -16.15 -6.51 -6.01
CA ALA A 13 -16.30 -7.93 -6.28
C ALA A 13 -15.56 -8.83 -5.26
N ASN A 14 -15.63 -8.48 -3.97
CA ASN A 14 -15.04 -9.28 -2.90
C ASN A 14 -15.52 -10.75 -2.99
N PRO A 15 -14.61 -11.73 -3.17
CA PRO A 15 -15.00 -13.09 -3.44
C PRO A 15 -15.54 -13.82 -2.19
N VAL A 16 -15.26 -13.32 -1.00
CA VAL A 16 -15.65 -13.93 0.27
C VAL A 16 -17.03 -13.44 0.69
N THR A 17 -17.19 -12.13 0.81
CA THR A 17 -18.42 -11.51 1.31
C THR A 17 -19.47 -11.32 0.23
N LYS A 18 -19.05 -11.28 -1.05
CA LYS A 18 -19.88 -10.88 -2.20
C LYS A 18 -20.46 -9.47 -2.09
N VAL A 19 -19.82 -8.62 -1.30
CA VAL A 19 -20.19 -7.23 -1.07
C VAL A 19 -19.03 -6.33 -1.47
N ASP A 20 -19.32 -5.28 -2.22
CA ASP A 20 -18.36 -4.24 -2.54
C ASP A 20 -18.10 -3.37 -1.30
N ASP A 21 -16.83 -3.07 -1.02
CA ASP A 21 -16.45 -2.04 -0.06
C ASP A 21 -16.29 -0.72 -0.83
N ILE A 22 -17.27 0.16 -0.69
CA ILE A 22 -17.30 1.46 -1.37
C ILE A 22 -17.48 2.53 -0.31
N PRO A 23 -16.51 3.45 -0.15
CA PRO A 23 -16.63 4.49 0.85
C PRO A 23 -17.73 5.47 0.46
N ASP A 24 -18.56 5.89 1.42
CA ASP A 24 -19.48 7.02 1.23
C ASP A 24 -18.66 8.30 1.11
N TYR A 25 -18.35 8.69 -0.13
CA TYR A 25 -17.45 9.81 -0.41
C TYR A 25 -17.93 11.13 0.21
N GLU A 26 -19.24 11.38 0.20
CA GLU A 26 -19.82 12.62 0.72
C GLU A 26 -19.73 12.65 2.24
N MET A 27 -20.13 11.56 2.92
CA MET A 27 -20.04 11.46 4.37
C MET A 27 -18.57 11.50 4.84
N TYR A 28 -17.69 10.81 4.12
CA TYR A 28 -16.25 10.82 4.40
C TYR A 28 -15.66 12.22 4.26
N SER A 29 -15.99 12.93 3.17
CA SER A 29 -15.55 14.31 2.93
C SER A 29 -16.04 15.27 4.01
N GLN A 30 -17.32 15.19 4.40
CA GLN A 30 -17.88 16.01 5.48
C GLN A 30 -17.20 15.74 6.83
N THR A 31 -16.86 14.48 7.10
CA THR A 31 -16.14 14.08 8.31
C THR A 31 -14.73 14.68 8.34
N ILE A 32 -13.99 14.56 7.24
CA ILE A 32 -12.65 15.13 7.10
C ILE A 32 -12.70 16.66 7.28
N ASP A 33 -13.66 17.34 6.66
CA ASP A 33 -13.83 18.79 6.80
C ASP A 33 -14.12 19.21 8.25
N SER A 34 -14.97 18.46 8.96
CA SER A 34 -15.28 18.68 10.37
C SER A 34 -14.03 18.51 11.25
N LEU A 35 -13.27 17.43 11.02
CA LEU A 35 -12.01 17.17 11.73
C LEU A 35 -10.98 18.25 11.43
N ASN A 36 -10.87 18.70 10.18
CA ASN A 36 -9.93 19.73 9.79
C ASN A 36 -10.25 21.10 10.39
N LYS A 37 -11.53 21.45 10.55
CA LYS A 37 -11.95 22.64 11.33
C LYS A 37 -11.53 22.54 12.78
N ARG A 38 -11.58 21.35 13.39
CA ARG A 38 -11.23 21.12 14.79
C ARG A 38 -9.71 21.02 15.03
N PHE A 39 -8.97 20.45 14.09
CA PHE A 39 -7.56 20.07 14.27
C PHE A 39 -6.59 20.83 13.35
N GLY A 40 -7.06 21.85 12.65
CA GLY A 40 -6.24 22.80 11.90
C GLY A 40 -5.66 22.22 10.59
N ASN A 41 -6.50 21.61 9.77
CA ASN A 41 -6.15 21.08 8.43
C ASN A 41 -5.02 20.03 8.45
N ARG A 42 -5.03 19.15 9.46
CA ARG A 42 -4.02 18.09 9.65
C ARG A 42 -4.51 16.70 9.25
N VAL A 43 -5.78 16.56 8.88
CA VAL A 43 -6.39 15.29 8.51
C VAL A 43 -6.52 15.25 7.00
N LEU A 44 -5.88 14.24 6.39
CA LEU A 44 -5.83 14.08 4.94
C LEU A 44 -6.78 12.95 4.52
N LYS A 45 -7.54 13.22 3.45
CA LYS A 45 -8.54 12.33 2.87
C LYS A 45 -7.89 11.43 1.83
N GLY A 46 -7.62 10.19 2.17
CA GLY A 46 -7.04 9.21 1.26
C GLY A 46 -8.01 8.11 0.89
N ILE A 47 -7.59 7.26 -0.05
CA ILE A 47 -8.29 6.03 -0.43
C ILE A 47 -7.26 4.92 -0.63
N GLU A 48 -7.64 3.70 -0.27
CA GLU A 48 -6.92 2.49 -0.63
C GLU A 48 -7.67 1.75 -1.73
N ILE A 49 -7.07 1.68 -2.91
CA ILE A 49 -7.68 1.11 -4.11
C ILE A 49 -7.26 -0.36 -4.22
N GLY A 50 -8.19 -1.27 -3.96
CA GLY A 50 -8.04 -2.69 -4.26
C GLY A 50 -8.29 -2.96 -5.73
N TYR A 51 -7.25 -3.33 -6.48
CA TYR A 51 -7.37 -3.62 -7.90
C TYR A 51 -7.78 -5.08 -8.17
N ILE A 52 -8.80 -5.24 -9.02
CA ILE A 52 -9.13 -6.50 -9.69
C ILE A 52 -9.47 -6.22 -11.16
N ALA A 53 -8.92 -7.04 -12.06
CA ALA A 53 -9.01 -6.80 -13.51
C ALA A 53 -10.46 -6.77 -14.04
N SER A 54 -11.35 -7.60 -13.48
CA SER A 54 -12.76 -7.64 -13.89
C SER A 54 -13.53 -6.35 -13.61
N GLU A 55 -13.06 -5.55 -12.64
CA GLU A 55 -13.74 -4.33 -12.19
C GLU A 55 -12.98 -3.06 -12.60
N LYS A 56 -11.94 -3.17 -13.42
CA LYS A 56 -11.09 -2.07 -13.87
C LYS A 56 -11.87 -0.81 -14.26
N ASP A 57 -12.85 -0.93 -15.14
CA ASP A 57 -13.57 0.23 -15.67
C ASP A 57 -14.40 0.91 -14.57
N ARG A 58 -15.02 0.12 -13.68
CA ARG A 58 -15.75 0.63 -12.51
C ARG A 58 -14.83 1.32 -11.51
N ILE A 59 -13.60 0.82 -11.32
CA ILE A 59 -12.60 1.47 -10.47
C ILE A 59 -12.23 2.85 -11.03
N ILE A 60 -11.94 2.91 -12.34
CA ILE A 60 -11.59 4.18 -13.02
C ILE A 60 -12.75 5.16 -12.96
N ASP A 61 -13.96 4.72 -13.28
CA ASP A 61 -15.17 5.55 -13.27
C ASP A 61 -15.46 6.09 -11.86
N TYR A 62 -15.30 5.26 -10.82
CA TYR A 62 -15.48 5.69 -9.44
C TYR A 62 -14.48 6.78 -9.03
N LEU A 63 -13.23 6.71 -9.50
CA LEU A 63 -12.19 7.68 -9.14
C LEU A 63 -12.26 8.98 -9.93
N ALA A 64 -12.91 8.99 -11.11
CA ALA A 64 -12.84 10.07 -12.07
C ALA A 64 -13.36 11.43 -11.57
N ASP A 65 -14.34 11.42 -10.67
CA ASP A 65 -15.00 12.63 -10.14
C ASP A 65 -14.67 12.95 -8.67
N LYS A 66 -13.72 12.22 -8.07
CA LYS A 66 -13.37 12.34 -6.65
C LYS A 66 -11.99 12.92 -6.42
N ASP A 67 -11.94 13.92 -5.55
CA ASP A 67 -10.68 14.49 -5.06
C ASP A 67 -10.23 13.75 -3.79
N TYR A 68 -9.00 13.27 -3.80
CA TYR A 68 -8.32 12.62 -2.68
C TYR A 68 -6.92 13.25 -2.50
N ASP A 69 -6.52 13.44 -1.25
CA ASP A 69 -5.16 13.86 -0.91
C ASP A 69 -4.13 12.78 -1.24
N LEU A 70 -4.51 11.50 -1.19
CA LEU A 70 -3.64 10.34 -1.34
C LEU A 70 -4.41 9.13 -1.91
N LYS A 71 -3.84 8.46 -2.91
CA LYS A 71 -4.33 7.18 -3.45
C LYS A 71 -3.30 6.07 -3.25
N LEU A 72 -3.62 5.08 -2.42
CA LEU A 72 -2.86 3.84 -2.33
C LEU A 72 -3.34 2.87 -3.42
N LEU A 73 -2.42 2.13 -4.03
CA LEU A 73 -2.73 1.03 -4.94
C LEU A 73 -2.33 -0.30 -4.29
N SER A 74 -3.31 -1.18 -4.13
CA SER A 74 -3.17 -2.51 -3.57
C SER A 74 -3.87 -3.57 -4.43
N VAL A 75 -3.65 -4.84 -4.10
CA VAL A 75 -4.38 -5.99 -4.63
C VAL A 75 -4.70 -6.89 -3.44
N HIS A 76 -5.98 -7.08 -3.13
CA HIS A 76 -6.41 -7.86 -1.96
C HIS A 76 -6.93 -9.26 -2.30
N HIS A 77 -7.44 -9.45 -3.52
CA HIS A 77 -7.97 -10.73 -3.98
C HIS A 77 -7.73 -10.96 -5.47
N ASN A 78 -7.92 -12.21 -5.90
CA ASN A 78 -7.86 -12.61 -7.31
C ASN A 78 -9.24 -12.93 -7.92
N GLY A 79 -10.31 -12.66 -7.16
CA GLY A 79 -11.70 -12.96 -7.55
C GLY A 79 -12.15 -14.37 -7.21
N GLN A 80 -11.25 -15.21 -6.68
CA GLN A 80 -11.56 -16.54 -6.14
C GLN A 80 -11.48 -16.56 -4.61
N PHE A 81 -10.44 -15.96 -4.05
CA PHE A 81 -10.21 -15.82 -2.62
C PHE A 81 -9.56 -14.47 -2.31
N ASP A 82 -9.70 -14.02 -1.07
CA ASP A 82 -8.85 -12.97 -0.51
C ASP A 82 -7.49 -13.59 -0.12
N TYR A 83 -6.39 -12.89 -0.38
CA TYR A 83 -5.05 -13.42 -0.10
C TYR A 83 -4.77 -13.64 1.40
N LEU A 84 -5.60 -13.08 2.28
CA LEU A 84 -5.54 -13.32 3.72
C LEU A 84 -6.51 -14.40 4.22
N ASP A 85 -7.31 -15.01 3.33
CA ASP A 85 -8.19 -16.12 3.72
C ASP A 85 -7.37 -17.27 4.32
N ASP A 86 -7.95 -17.93 5.33
CA ASP A 86 -7.25 -19.01 6.06
C ASP A 86 -6.82 -20.15 5.14
N GLU A 87 -7.58 -20.46 4.09
CA GLU A 87 -7.25 -21.49 3.11
C GLU A 87 -6.00 -21.18 2.28
N VAL A 88 -5.67 -19.88 2.09
CA VAL A 88 -4.49 -19.47 1.31
C VAL A 88 -3.21 -19.88 2.03
N LYS A 89 -3.20 -19.92 3.37
CA LYS A 89 -2.04 -20.34 4.17
C LYS A 89 -1.55 -21.75 3.86
N ASP A 90 -2.46 -22.62 3.42
CA ASP A 90 -2.18 -24.01 3.08
C ASP A 90 -1.94 -24.24 1.57
N MET A 91 -2.02 -23.18 0.75
CA MET A 91 -1.75 -23.24 -0.69
C MET A 91 -0.24 -23.23 -1.00
N ASP A 92 0.12 -23.64 -2.21
CA ASP A 92 1.51 -23.60 -2.70
C ASP A 92 1.92 -22.16 -3.06
N PRO A 93 2.91 -21.55 -2.36
CA PRO A 93 3.40 -20.21 -2.67
C PRO A 93 3.89 -20.07 -4.13
N ALA A 94 4.40 -21.16 -4.72
CA ALA A 94 4.88 -21.16 -6.10
C ALA A 94 3.75 -20.97 -7.13
N ILE A 95 2.49 -21.14 -6.73
CA ILE A 95 1.31 -20.86 -7.54
C ILE A 95 0.76 -19.47 -7.22
N VAL A 96 0.65 -19.14 -5.93
CA VAL A 96 -0.03 -17.92 -5.45
C VAL A 96 0.77 -16.65 -5.75
N ILE A 97 2.09 -16.67 -5.51
CA ILE A 97 2.95 -15.48 -5.67
C ILE A 97 3.01 -15.00 -7.13
N PRO A 98 3.24 -15.86 -8.15
CA PRO A 98 3.25 -15.40 -9.53
C PRO A 98 1.92 -14.81 -10.00
N GLN A 99 0.78 -15.34 -9.52
CA GLN A 99 -0.55 -14.78 -9.83
C GLN A 99 -0.70 -13.38 -9.25
N TYR A 100 -0.33 -13.21 -7.97
CA TYR A 100 -0.37 -11.92 -7.32
C TYR A 100 0.55 -10.89 -8.01
N PHE A 101 1.76 -11.29 -8.38
CA PHE A 101 2.69 -10.43 -9.13
C PHE A 101 2.16 -10.01 -10.50
N ALA A 102 1.44 -10.89 -11.20
CA ALA A 102 0.78 -10.56 -12.45
C ALA A 102 -0.31 -9.49 -12.23
N GLN A 103 -1.11 -9.60 -11.18
CA GLN A 103 -2.13 -8.61 -10.84
C GLN A 103 -1.52 -7.25 -10.45
N LEU A 104 -0.44 -7.23 -9.65
CA LEU A 104 0.28 -6.00 -9.33
C LEU A 104 0.84 -5.33 -10.59
N SER A 105 1.42 -6.12 -11.49
CA SER A 105 1.98 -5.62 -12.76
C SER A 105 0.90 -4.97 -13.62
N GLU A 106 -0.28 -5.58 -13.70
CA GLU A 106 -1.43 -5.04 -14.43
C GLU A 106 -1.97 -3.77 -13.76
N ALA A 107 -2.19 -3.80 -12.44
CA ALA A 107 -2.68 -2.68 -11.64
C ALA A 107 -1.83 -1.42 -11.86
N LEU A 108 -0.50 -1.58 -11.84
CA LEU A 108 0.45 -0.49 -12.05
C LEU A 108 0.39 0.14 -13.44
N VAL A 109 -0.14 -0.57 -14.45
CA VAL A 109 -0.31 -0.02 -15.80
C VAL A 109 -1.66 0.69 -15.94
N VAL A 110 -2.65 0.27 -15.16
CA VAL A 110 -4.05 0.62 -15.36
C VAL A 110 -4.52 1.75 -14.44
N ILE A 111 -4.08 1.74 -13.17
CA ILE A 111 -4.57 2.65 -12.14
C ILE A 111 -3.54 3.73 -11.86
N GLU A 112 -3.97 4.99 -11.93
CA GLU A 112 -3.19 6.13 -11.46
C GLU A 112 -3.29 6.24 -9.94
N ALA A 113 -2.14 6.13 -9.26
CA ALA A 113 -2.03 6.17 -7.82
C ALA A 113 -0.74 6.85 -7.37
N ASP A 114 -0.67 7.14 -6.06
CA ASP A 114 0.43 7.88 -5.45
C ASP A 114 1.44 6.96 -4.77
N VAL A 115 0.96 5.85 -4.19
CA VAL A 115 1.74 4.92 -3.36
C VAL A 115 1.43 3.49 -3.78
N PHE A 116 2.49 2.69 -3.92
CA PHE A 116 2.40 1.25 -4.06
C PHE A 116 2.33 0.63 -2.66
N ALA A 117 1.13 0.18 -2.27
CA ALA A 117 0.86 -0.29 -0.93
C ALA A 117 1.34 -1.72 -0.72
N HIS A 118 1.84 -1.96 0.49
CA HIS A 118 2.11 -3.25 1.11
C HIS A 118 2.33 -4.42 0.14
N PHE A 119 3.44 -4.30 -0.61
CA PHE A 119 3.79 -5.18 -1.74
C PHE A 119 3.71 -6.68 -1.43
N ASP A 120 3.74 -7.07 -0.16
CA ASP A 120 3.70 -8.43 0.32
C ASP A 120 2.29 -8.98 0.62
N TYR A 121 1.20 -8.25 0.37
CA TYR A 121 -0.18 -8.71 0.68
C TYR A 121 -0.48 -10.12 0.23
N GLY A 122 -0.23 -10.41 -1.04
CA GLY A 122 -0.55 -11.69 -1.65
C GLY A 122 0.22 -12.89 -1.11
N PHE A 123 1.22 -12.67 -0.26
CA PHE A 123 2.09 -13.74 0.21
C PHE A 123 2.59 -13.59 1.65
N ARG A 124 2.19 -12.54 2.37
CA ARG A 124 2.61 -12.30 3.76
C ARG A 124 2.16 -13.41 4.71
N VAL A 125 1.09 -14.12 4.37
CA VAL A 125 0.58 -15.26 5.14
C VAL A 125 1.49 -16.48 5.11
N PHE A 126 2.39 -16.58 4.12
CA PHE A 126 3.33 -17.69 4.01
C PHE A 126 4.58 -17.52 4.89
N GLY A 127 4.83 -16.32 5.43
CA GLY A 127 5.99 -16.07 6.30
C GLY A 127 7.33 -16.40 5.64
N LEU A 128 7.50 -16.03 4.37
CA LEU A 128 8.71 -16.36 3.60
C LEU A 128 9.96 -15.77 4.23
N SER A 129 11.02 -16.57 4.31
CA SER A 129 12.36 -16.05 4.52
C SER A 129 12.84 -15.24 3.30
N VAL A 130 13.84 -14.37 3.50
CA VAL A 130 14.50 -13.66 2.39
C VAL A 130 15.09 -14.64 1.36
N ALA A 131 15.56 -15.81 1.81
CA ALA A 131 16.12 -16.83 0.91
C ALA A 131 15.05 -17.46 0.00
N GLU A 132 13.85 -17.67 0.52
CA GLU A 132 12.71 -18.16 -0.27
C GLU A 132 12.18 -17.08 -1.21
N PHE A 133 12.04 -15.83 -0.73
CA PHE A 133 11.61 -14.73 -1.58
C PHE A 133 12.54 -14.49 -2.78
N LYS A 134 13.85 -14.71 -2.62
CA LYS A 134 14.83 -14.59 -3.71
C LYS A 134 14.54 -15.48 -4.93
N GLN A 135 13.78 -16.57 -4.76
CA GLN A 135 13.33 -17.39 -5.89
C GLN A 135 12.37 -16.64 -6.82
N TYR A 136 11.68 -15.62 -6.30
CA TYR A 136 10.73 -14.76 -7.01
C TYR A 136 11.31 -13.40 -7.37
N GLU A 137 12.55 -13.07 -6.96
CA GLU A 137 13.18 -11.77 -7.17
C GLU A 137 13.12 -11.33 -8.63
N ALA A 138 13.48 -12.23 -9.56
CA ALA A 138 13.46 -11.93 -11.00
C ALA A 138 12.07 -11.54 -11.53
N GLN A 139 11.00 -12.06 -10.92
CA GLN A 139 9.61 -11.70 -11.26
C GLN A 139 9.17 -10.40 -10.58
N PHE A 140 9.73 -10.09 -9.40
CA PHE A 140 9.42 -8.90 -8.64
C PHE A 140 10.16 -7.65 -9.14
N LEU A 141 11.38 -7.79 -9.67
CA LEU A 141 12.16 -6.64 -10.15
C LEU A 141 11.43 -5.78 -11.20
N PRO A 142 10.74 -6.35 -12.21
CA PRO A 142 9.92 -5.57 -13.14
C PRO A 142 8.80 -4.75 -12.47
N ILE A 143 8.22 -5.26 -11.37
CA ILE A 143 7.20 -4.53 -10.59
C ILE A 143 7.84 -3.29 -9.96
N LEU A 144 9.01 -3.43 -9.32
CA LEU A 144 9.75 -2.29 -8.75
C LEU A 144 10.14 -1.28 -9.83
N ASP A 145 10.63 -1.74 -10.98
CA ASP A 145 10.97 -0.85 -12.10
C ASP A 145 9.74 -0.06 -12.58
N GLN A 146 8.57 -0.68 -12.61
CA GLN A 146 7.32 -0.03 -12.99
C GLN A 146 6.81 0.95 -11.91
N VAL A 147 6.95 0.64 -10.62
CA VAL A 147 6.69 1.56 -9.49
C VAL A 147 7.55 2.82 -9.61
N ILE A 148 8.85 2.64 -9.88
CA ILE A 148 9.80 3.76 -10.07
C ILE A 148 9.42 4.60 -11.29
N LYS A 149 9.15 3.95 -12.43
CA LYS A 149 8.76 4.60 -13.68
C LYS A 149 7.51 5.46 -13.52
N ASN A 150 6.52 4.95 -12.80
CA ASN A 150 5.28 5.66 -12.51
C ASN A 150 5.40 6.68 -11.38
N LYS A 151 6.57 6.75 -10.71
CA LYS A 151 6.86 7.67 -9.60
C LYS A 151 5.94 7.49 -8.39
N LEU A 152 5.52 6.25 -8.14
CA LEU A 152 4.81 5.87 -6.92
C LEU A 152 5.82 5.80 -5.77
N ALA A 153 5.40 6.23 -4.59
CA ALA A 153 6.16 5.95 -3.39
C ALA A 153 5.99 4.49 -2.98
N PHE A 154 7.08 3.84 -2.58
CA PHE A 154 7.07 2.49 -2.04
C PHE A 154 6.66 2.55 -0.56
N GLU A 155 5.59 1.85 -0.19
CA GLU A 155 5.13 1.81 1.20
C GLU A 155 6.00 0.89 2.07
N LEU A 156 6.41 1.39 3.23
CA LEU A 156 6.80 0.57 4.37
C LEU A 156 5.57 0.38 5.25
N ASN A 157 5.01 -0.83 5.22
CA ASN A 157 3.80 -1.16 5.95
C ASN A 157 4.15 -1.78 7.32
N ALA A 158 3.79 -1.08 8.40
CA ALA A 158 4.14 -1.51 9.75
C ALA A 158 3.43 -2.80 10.19
N LYS A 159 2.20 -3.02 9.73
CA LYS A 159 1.47 -4.27 10.03
C LYS A 159 2.20 -5.45 9.41
N SER A 160 2.56 -5.38 8.13
CA SER A 160 3.36 -6.44 7.51
C SER A 160 4.71 -6.63 8.22
N ALA A 161 5.44 -5.54 8.45
CA ALA A 161 6.78 -5.63 9.05
C ALA A 161 6.78 -6.25 10.45
N TYR A 162 5.79 -5.92 11.31
CA TYR A 162 5.84 -6.26 12.74
C TYR A 162 4.74 -7.24 13.20
N LEU A 163 3.57 -7.27 12.57
CA LEU A 163 2.51 -8.24 12.93
C LEU A 163 2.56 -9.51 12.08
N TYR A 164 3.12 -9.45 10.87
CA TYR A 164 3.40 -10.63 10.03
C TYR A 164 4.88 -11.04 10.05
N ASP A 165 5.70 -10.42 10.91
CA ASP A 165 7.14 -10.73 11.07
C ASP A 165 7.96 -10.61 9.77
N ASN A 166 7.55 -9.73 8.84
CA ASN A 166 8.21 -9.57 7.55
C ASN A 166 9.29 -8.48 7.53
N LEU A 167 9.77 -7.99 8.70
CA LEU A 167 10.75 -6.90 8.75
C LEU A 167 12.00 -7.22 7.90
N ALA A 168 12.57 -8.41 8.02
CA ALA A 168 13.75 -8.82 7.24
C ALA A 168 13.51 -8.79 5.72
N LEU A 169 12.29 -9.11 5.29
CA LEU A 169 11.89 -9.02 3.90
C LEU A 169 11.78 -7.55 3.45
N TYR A 170 11.19 -6.67 4.27
CA TYR A 170 11.15 -5.24 3.99
C TYR A 170 12.57 -4.66 3.90
N GLU A 171 13.49 -5.03 4.80
CA GLU A 171 14.89 -4.57 4.73
C GLU A 171 15.53 -4.93 3.40
N TYR A 172 15.34 -6.19 2.97
CA TYR A 172 15.88 -6.69 1.71
C TYR A 172 15.27 -5.99 0.49
N VAL A 173 13.95 -5.80 0.47
CA VAL A 173 13.26 -5.15 -0.66
C VAL A 173 13.56 -3.66 -0.73
N ILE A 174 13.79 -2.97 0.40
CA ILE A 174 14.27 -1.58 0.38
C ILE A 174 15.64 -1.51 -0.32
N ASP A 175 16.56 -2.42 -0.02
CA ASP A 175 17.88 -2.43 -0.69
C ASP A 175 17.74 -2.68 -2.19
N LEU A 176 16.85 -3.60 -2.59
CA LEU A 176 16.54 -3.81 -4.01
C LEU A 176 15.99 -2.53 -4.66
N TYR A 177 14.96 -1.92 -4.08
CA TYR A 177 14.33 -0.71 -4.60
C TYR A 177 15.33 0.45 -4.74
N LEU A 178 16.16 0.68 -3.72
CA LEU A 178 17.24 1.68 -3.75
C LEU A 178 18.27 1.37 -4.86
N SER A 179 18.71 0.10 -4.97
CA SER A 179 19.69 -0.32 -5.99
C SER A 179 19.20 -0.09 -7.42
N ARG A 180 17.88 -0.04 -7.63
CA ARG A 180 17.22 0.22 -8.92
C ARG A 180 16.95 1.70 -9.18
N GLY A 181 17.37 2.58 -8.27
CA GLY A 181 17.19 4.03 -8.38
C GLY A 181 15.87 4.54 -7.80
N GLY A 182 15.14 3.71 -7.06
CA GLY A 182 13.98 4.12 -6.30
C GLY A 182 14.35 5.10 -5.18
N THR A 183 13.56 6.15 -4.99
CA THR A 183 13.83 7.21 -4.02
C THR A 183 12.60 7.67 -3.24
N LEU A 184 11.40 7.22 -3.63
CA LEU A 184 10.16 7.68 -3.04
C LEU A 184 9.66 6.63 -2.05
N PHE A 185 9.55 7.02 -0.77
CA PHE A 185 9.05 6.17 0.30
C PHE A 185 7.84 6.80 0.99
N SER A 186 6.89 5.96 1.38
CA SER A 186 5.79 6.29 2.28
C SER A 186 5.81 5.31 3.46
N VAL A 187 5.22 5.70 4.58
CA VAL A 187 5.08 4.83 5.76
C VAL A 187 3.61 4.78 6.15
N GLY A 188 3.07 3.57 6.27
CA GLY A 188 1.67 3.29 6.59
C GLY A 188 1.59 2.26 7.71
N SER A 189 0.58 2.37 8.58
CA SER A 189 0.37 1.40 9.66
C SER A 189 -0.62 0.29 9.31
N ASP A 190 -1.45 0.49 8.27
CA ASP A 190 -2.59 -0.40 7.97
C ASP A 190 -3.44 -0.69 9.23
N GLY A 191 -3.64 0.40 10.00
CA GLY A 191 -4.18 0.35 11.34
C GLY A 191 -5.69 0.40 11.34
N HIS A 192 -6.33 -0.73 11.62
CA HIS A 192 -7.78 -0.85 11.78
C HIS A 192 -8.26 -0.65 13.23
N TYR A 193 -7.30 -0.51 14.17
CA TYR A 193 -7.54 -0.28 15.59
C TYR A 193 -6.72 0.93 16.07
N LEU A 194 -7.19 1.61 17.12
CA LEU A 194 -6.56 2.84 17.61
C LEU A 194 -5.12 2.60 18.08
N GLU A 195 -4.87 1.45 18.71
CA GLU A 195 -3.55 1.00 19.14
C GLU A 195 -2.55 0.83 17.99
N HIS A 196 -3.03 0.67 16.75
CA HIS A 196 -2.18 0.60 15.57
C HIS A 196 -1.86 1.98 14.97
N PHE A 197 -2.37 3.07 15.54
CA PHE A 197 -2.06 4.41 15.06
C PHE A 197 -0.55 4.69 15.17
N ARG A 198 0.12 4.85 14.02
CA ARG A 198 1.58 5.04 13.91
C ARG A 198 2.39 3.90 14.54
N PHE A 199 1.83 2.69 14.49
CA PHE A 199 2.48 1.47 14.97
C PHE A 199 3.90 1.34 14.39
N HIS A 200 4.92 1.25 15.26
CA HIS A 200 6.34 1.16 14.90
C HIS A 200 6.88 2.17 13.87
N PHE A 201 6.27 3.36 13.75
CA PHE A 201 6.74 4.35 12.78
C PHE A 201 8.17 4.81 13.07
N ASP A 202 8.53 5.01 14.34
CA ASP A 202 9.86 5.48 14.71
C ASP A 202 10.95 4.44 14.34
N ASP A 203 10.63 3.15 14.43
CA ASP A 203 11.52 2.06 14.01
C ASP A 203 11.67 2.01 12.48
N LEU A 204 10.57 2.14 11.72
CA LEU A 204 10.62 2.22 10.25
C LEU A 204 11.38 3.47 9.77
N PHE A 205 11.25 4.60 10.47
CA PHE A 205 12.04 5.79 10.18
C PHE A 205 13.52 5.56 10.45
N ALA A 206 13.87 4.90 11.55
CA ALA A 206 15.26 4.55 11.86
C ALA A 206 15.85 3.61 10.80
N LEU A 207 15.07 2.61 10.34
CA LEU A 207 15.46 1.71 9.25
C LEU A 207 15.76 2.47 7.96
N LEU A 208 14.86 3.37 7.53
CA LEU A 208 15.05 4.18 6.34
C LEU A 208 16.30 5.08 6.44
N LYS A 209 16.50 5.73 7.61
CA LYS A 209 17.71 6.53 7.87
C LYS A 209 18.99 5.68 7.77
N ALA A 210 18.98 4.47 8.34
CA ALA A 210 20.12 3.56 8.27
C ALA A 210 20.47 3.14 6.84
N LYS A 211 19.47 3.10 5.94
CA LYS A 211 19.63 2.85 4.51
C LYS A 211 19.91 4.11 3.68
N GLY A 212 20.18 5.25 4.33
CA GLY A 212 20.56 6.50 3.67
C GLY A 212 19.40 7.30 3.09
N VAL A 213 18.16 6.93 3.38
CA VAL A 213 16.98 7.72 3.01
C VAL A 213 16.89 8.93 3.92
N THR A 214 16.56 10.09 3.36
CA THR A 214 16.51 11.37 4.09
C THR A 214 15.12 12.00 4.11
N GLU A 215 14.24 11.62 3.19
CA GLU A 215 12.91 12.22 3.01
C GLU A 215 11.84 11.16 2.75
N LEU A 216 10.60 11.48 3.13
CA LEU A 216 9.39 10.73 2.80
C LEU A 216 8.54 11.52 1.81
N ALA A 217 7.87 10.80 0.92
CA ALA A 217 6.80 11.35 0.10
C ALA A 217 5.49 11.41 0.91
N ILE A 218 4.91 12.60 1.00
CA ILE A 218 3.55 12.80 1.46
C ILE A 218 2.73 13.43 0.34
N TYR A 219 1.41 13.31 0.42
CA TYR A 219 0.51 13.77 -0.62
C TYR A 219 -0.57 14.62 0.03
N GLN A 220 -0.82 15.80 -0.56
CA GLN A 220 -1.81 16.75 -0.10
C GLN A 220 -2.37 17.49 -1.31
N LYS A 221 -3.69 17.52 -1.46
CA LYS A 221 -4.41 18.12 -2.59
C LYS A 221 -3.88 17.61 -3.95
N GLY A 222 -3.71 16.30 -4.07
CA GLY A 222 -3.19 15.64 -5.27
C GLY A 222 -1.74 16.00 -5.62
N LYS A 223 -0.96 16.55 -4.69
CA LYS A 223 0.44 16.94 -4.91
C LYS A 223 1.37 16.23 -3.96
N ARG A 224 2.42 15.62 -4.52
CA ARG A 224 3.54 15.08 -3.75
C ARG A 224 4.37 16.20 -3.14
N ILE A 225 4.68 16.06 -1.86
CA ILE A 225 5.57 16.92 -1.09
C ILE A 225 6.61 16.00 -0.45
N MET A 226 7.90 16.33 -0.60
CA MET A 226 8.97 15.64 0.11
C MET A 226 9.15 16.29 1.48
N VAL A 227 9.20 15.47 2.54
CA VAL A 227 9.44 15.94 3.90
C VAL A 227 10.62 15.20 4.51
N PRO A 228 11.49 15.88 5.28
CA PRO A 228 12.56 15.20 6.00
C PRO A 228 12.02 14.08 6.90
N LEU A 229 12.74 12.96 6.95
CA LEU A 229 12.43 11.91 7.92
C LEU A 229 12.40 12.51 9.34
N PRO A 230 11.36 12.23 10.14
CA PRO A 230 11.28 12.74 11.50
C PRO A 230 12.53 12.35 12.29
N VAL A 231 13.08 13.29 13.06
CA VAL A 231 14.19 13.03 13.99
C VAL A 231 13.74 12.03 15.04
#